data_AF-A0A5C7MUQ6-F1
#
_entry.id   AF-A0A5C7MUQ6-F1
#
_cell.length_a   1.000
_cell.length_b   1.000
_cell.length_c   1.000
_cell.angle_alpha   90.00
_cell.angle_beta   90.00
_cell.angle_gamma   90.00
#
_symmetry.space_group_name_H-M   'P 1'
#
loop_
_entity.id
_entity.type
_entity.pdbx_description
1 polymer ?
#
loop_
_entity_poly.entity_id
_entity_poly.type
_entity_poly.pdbx_seq_one_letter_code
_entity_poly.pdbx_strand_id
1 'polypeptide(L)'
;MARPSKGDRAAHMVKADPAVTRRLVRKAANAGVSSASQYIADVLALHVGLPDHVLELNQMAIVTKRKLPQLKGDPWGRIMVRPHRDVDERLAVLAAEHGFDRIPAYLEVVLAAHVGLPELARKPAGEEVLQLAM
;
A
#
# COMPACT_ATOMS: atom_id res chain seq x y z
N MET A 1 -6.51 20.67 -23.40
CA MET A 1 -7.38 20.27 -22.28
C MET A 1 -6.52 19.90 -21.08
N ALA A 2 -6.81 20.45 -19.91
CA ALA A 2 -6.25 19.92 -18.67
C ALA A 2 -6.74 18.47 -18.51
N ARG A 3 -5.82 17.53 -18.29
CA ARG A 3 -6.20 16.14 -18.01
C ARG A 3 -7.04 16.14 -16.73
N PRO A 4 -8.17 15.41 -16.67
CA PRO A 4 -8.89 15.22 -15.41
C PRO A 4 -7.90 14.76 -14.35
N SER A 5 -7.72 15.55 -13.29
CA SER A 5 -6.95 15.11 -12.14
C SER A 5 -7.64 13.87 -11.58
N LYS A 6 -6.87 12.83 -11.23
CA LYS A 6 -7.39 11.53 -10.76
C LYS A 6 -8.04 11.59 -9.35
N GLY A 7 -8.69 12.71 -9.00
CA GLY A 7 -9.19 13.04 -7.67
C GLY A 7 -8.12 13.60 -6.73
N ASP A 8 -8.53 14.00 -5.53
CA ASP A 8 -7.61 14.41 -4.46
C ASP A 8 -6.89 13.18 -3.89
N ARG A 9 -5.55 13.18 -3.95
CA ARG A 9 -4.72 12.03 -3.57
C ARG A 9 -3.55 12.48 -2.71
N ALA A 10 -3.37 11.80 -1.58
CA ALA A 10 -2.15 11.89 -0.80
C ALA A 10 -0.95 11.28 -1.56
N ALA A 11 0.25 11.50 -1.04
CA ALA A 11 1.47 10.92 -1.59
C ALA A 11 2.45 10.54 -0.49
N HIS A 12 2.69 9.24 -0.34
CA HIS A 12 3.62 8.67 0.63
C HIS A 12 4.72 7.90 -0.08
N MET A 13 5.97 8.17 0.28
CA MET A 13 7.11 7.36 -0.16
C MET A 13 7.37 6.27 0.87
N VAL A 14 7.10 5.01 0.50
CA VAL A 14 7.22 3.86 1.39
C VAL A 14 8.45 3.04 0.98
N LYS A 15 9.33 2.73 1.94
CA LYS A 15 10.50 1.88 1.71
C LYS A 15 10.23 0.46 2.21
N ALA A 16 9.46 -0.31 1.45
CA ALA A 16 9.20 -1.71 1.75
C ALA A 16 10.39 -2.61 1.38
N ASP A 17 10.50 -3.77 2.03
CA ASP A 17 11.47 -4.79 1.66
C ASP A 17 11.32 -5.19 0.16
N PRO A 18 12.43 -5.42 -0.58
CA PRO A 18 12.35 -5.82 -1.98
C PRO A 18 11.49 -7.07 -2.25
N ALA A 19 11.44 -8.03 -1.32
CA ALA A 19 10.57 -9.21 -1.43
C ALA A 19 9.09 -8.85 -1.35
N VAL A 20 8.73 -7.91 -0.47
CA VAL A 20 7.36 -7.36 -0.36
C VAL A 20 6.99 -6.68 -1.67
N THR A 21 7.86 -5.81 -2.18
CA THR A 21 7.65 -5.09 -3.45
C THR A 21 7.45 -6.05 -4.62
N ARG A 22 8.28 -7.11 -4.72
CA ARG A 22 8.13 -8.13 -5.78
C ARG A 22 6.80 -8.88 -5.68
N ARG A 23 6.32 -9.20 -4.47
CA ARG A 23 5.02 -9.86 -4.28
C ARG A 23 3.85 -8.94 -4.61
N LEU A 24 3.92 -7.66 -4.26
CA LEU A 24 2.91 -6.66 -4.61
C LEU A 24 2.73 -6.58 -6.14
N VAL A 25 3.85 -6.52 -6.89
CA VAL A 25 3.80 -6.51 -8.37
C VAL A 25 3.14 -7.76 -8.93
N ARG A 26 3.46 -8.94 -8.40
CA ARG A 26 2.84 -10.19 -8.84
C ARG A 26 1.34 -10.22 -8.56
N LYS A 27 0.92 -9.82 -7.36
CA LYS A 27 -0.50 -9.76 -7.01
C LYS A 27 -1.25 -8.74 -7.88
N ALA A 28 -0.66 -7.57 -8.13
CA ALA A 28 -1.24 -6.57 -9.02
C ALA A 28 -1.44 -7.12 -10.44
N ALA A 29 -0.42 -7.81 -10.99
CA ALA A 29 -0.53 -8.43 -12.31
C ALA A 29 -1.62 -9.50 -12.38
N ASN A 30 -1.74 -10.33 -11.33
CA ASN A 30 -2.78 -11.36 -11.24
C ASN A 30 -4.19 -10.78 -11.08
N ALA A 31 -4.31 -9.61 -10.43
CA ALA A 31 -5.58 -8.92 -10.24
C ALA A 31 -6.08 -8.20 -11.50
N GLY A 32 -5.28 -8.12 -12.58
CA GLY A 32 -5.68 -7.47 -13.83
C GLY A 32 -5.82 -5.94 -13.74
N VAL A 33 -5.31 -5.33 -12.68
CA VAL A 33 -5.30 -3.87 -12.48
C VAL A 33 -4.33 -3.17 -13.45
N SER A 34 -4.51 -1.88 -13.69
CA SER A 34 -3.77 -1.06 -14.64
C SER A 34 -2.36 -0.67 -14.16
N SER A 35 -2.10 -0.71 -12.85
CA SER A 35 -0.77 -0.46 -12.28
C SER A 35 -0.65 -0.97 -10.85
N ALA A 36 0.58 -1.27 -10.41
CA ALA A 36 0.83 -1.65 -9.01
C ALA A 36 0.50 -0.53 -8.00
N SER A 37 0.64 0.75 -8.37
CA SER A 37 0.21 1.85 -7.50
C SER A 37 -1.32 1.90 -7.33
N GLN A 38 -2.09 1.62 -8.39
CA GLN A 38 -3.55 1.54 -8.29
C GLN A 38 -3.99 0.32 -7.47
N TYR A 39 -3.35 -0.83 -7.68
CA TYR A 39 -3.56 -2.01 -6.83
C TYR A 39 -3.35 -1.70 -5.35
N ILE A 40 -2.24 -1.03 -5.01
CA ILE A 40 -1.97 -0.65 -3.63
C ILE A 40 -3.04 0.30 -3.08
N ALA A 41 -3.47 1.30 -3.87
CA ALA A 41 -4.52 2.22 -3.44
C ALA A 41 -5.84 1.50 -3.14
N ASP A 42 -6.24 0.57 -4.01
CA ASP A 42 -7.46 -0.22 -3.83
C ASP A 42 -7.35 -1.17 -2.61
N VAL A 43 -6.19 -1.79 -2.39
CA VAL A 43 -5.93 -2.60 -1.19
C VAL A 43 -6.06 -1.75 0.07
N LEU A 44 -5.54 -0.52 0.07
CA LEU A 44 -5.65 0.37 1.22
C LEU A 44 -7.08 0.82 1.46
N ALA A 45 -7.85 1.09 0.40
CA ALA A 45 -9.28 1.40 0.51
C ALA A 45 -10.06 0.25 1.19
N LEU A 46 -9.79 -1.00 0.79
CA LEU A 46 -10.36 -2.18 1.46
C LEU A 46 -9.89 -2.32 2.91
N HIS A 47 -8.60 -2.11 3.17
CA HIS A 47 -8.01 -2.20 4.52
C HIS A 47 -8.69 -1.23 5.51
N VAL A 48 -8.99 -0.01 5.06
CA VAL A 48 -9.62 1.00 5.92
C VAL A 48 -11.15 0.92 5.97
N GLY A 49 -11.76 -0.04 5.27
CA GLY A 49 -13.22 -0.22 5.23
C GLY A 49 -13.95 0.77 4.34
N LEU A 50 -13.31 1.30 3.29
CA LEU A 50 -13.89 2.23 2.32
C LEU A 50 -13.95 1.60 0.91
N PRO A 51 -14.81 0.59 0.68
CA PRO A 51 -14.87 -0.14 -0.58
C PRO A 51 -15.31 0.74 -1.77
N ASP A 52 -16.05 1.82 -1.53
CA ASP A 52 -16.49 2.75 -2.58
C ASP A 52 -15.32 3.51 -3.24
N HIS A 53 -14.14 3.53 -2.59
CA HIS A 53 -12.92 4.13 -3.12
C HIS A 53 -12.06 3.16 -3.93
N VAL A 54 -12.50 1.90 -4.10
CA VAL A 54 -11.83 0.89 -4.94
C VAL A 54 -12.15 1.12 -6.41
N LEU A 55 -11.11 1.32 -7.24
CA LEU A 55 -11.30 1.65 -8.65
C LEU A 55 -11.22 0.44 -9.59
N GLU A 56 -10.39 -0.55 -9.29
CA GLU A 56 -10.11 -1.64 -10.24
C GLU A 56 -10.13 -3.02 -9.60
N LEU A 57 -9.68 -3.15 -8.35
CA LEU A 57 -9.71 -4.41 -7.62
C LEU A 57 -11.15 -4.89 -7.41
N ASN A 58 -11.42 -6.18 -7.61
CA ASN A 58 -12.75 -6.80 -7.47
C ASN A 58 -13.86 -6.22 -8.37
N GLN A 59 -13.57 -5.27 -9.26
CA GLN A 59 -14.50 -4.92 -10.33
C GLN A 59 -14.46 -6.01 -11.40
N MET A 60 -15.62 -6.41 -11.94
CA MET A 60 -15.68 -7.40 -13.03
C MET A 60 -14.80 -6.94 -14.19
N ALA A 61 -13.64 -7.58 -14.35
CA ALA A 61 -12.62 -7.11 -15.26
C ALA A 61 -13.10 -7.22 -16.72
N ILE A 62 -13.12 -6.09 -17.44
CA ILE A 62 -12.81 -6.13 -18.86
C ILE A 62 -11.31 -6.47 -18.92
N VAL A 63 -11.00 -7.75 -19.13
CA VAL A 63 -9.64 -8.30 -19.08
C VAL A 63 -8.73 -7.52 -20.04
N THR A 64 -7.90 -6.65 -19.47
CA THR A 64 -6.83 -5.99 -20.22
C THR A 64 -5.58 -6.87 -20.15
N LYS A 65 -5.17 -7.46 -21.28
CA LYS A 65 -3.93 -8.26 -21.41
C LYS A 65 -2.65 -7.39 -21.34
N ARG A 66 -2.66 -6.30 -20.57
CA ARG A 66 -1.52 -5.39 -20.49
C ARG A 66 -0.53 -5.92 -19.47
N LYS A 67 0.66 -6.30 -19.94
CA LYS A 67 1.80 -6.57 -19.06
C LYS A 67 2.09 -5.29 -18.27
N LEU A 68 1.92 -5.33 -16.94
CA LEU A 68 2.17 -4.17 -16.12
C LEU A 68 3.66 -3.81 -16.16
N PRO A 69 4.00 -2.51 -16.27
CA PRO A 69 5.36 -2.10 -16.03
C PRO A 69 5.76 -2.56 -14.63
N GLN A 70 7.00 -3.03 -14.46
CA GLN A 70 7.52 -3.33 -13.14
C GLN A 70 7.36 -2.10 -12.26
N LEU A 71 6.86 -2.28 -11.03
CA LEU A 71 6.90 -1.22 -10.02
C LEU A 71 8.38 -0.94 -9.76
N LYS A 72 8.91 0.07 -10.45
CA LYS A 72 10.22 0.61 -10.15
C LYS A 72 10.03 1.55 -8.98
N GLY A 73 10.70 1.24 -7.87
CA GLY A 73 10.89 2.23 -6.84
C GLY A 73 11.68 3.42 -7.40
N ASP A 74 11.75 4.49 -6.62
CA ASP A 74 12.74 5.54 -6.85
C ASP A 74 14.18 4.96 -6.80
N PRO A 75 15.22 5.76 -7.07
CA PRO A 75 16.61 5.29 -6.99
C PRO A 75 17.01 4.66 -5.65
N TRP A 76 16.23 4.88 -4.59
CA TRP A 76 16.43 4.34 -3.25
C TRP A 76 15.50 3.15 -2.93
N GLY A 77 14.79 2.63 -3.93
CA GLY A 77 13.88 1.48 -3.82
C GLY A 77 12.54 1.79 -3.15
N ARG A 78 12.17 3.07 -3.00
CA ARG A 78 10.90 3.46 -2.38
C ARG A 78 9.78 3.46 -3.40
N ILE A 79 8.61 2.98 -2.99
CA ILE A 79 7.41 2.97 -3.81
C ILE A 79 6.52 4.17 -3.44
N MET A 80 6.00 4.84 -4.46
CA MET A 80 5.05 5.93 -4.26
C MET A 80 3.64 5.36 -4.11
N VAL A 81 3.03 5.63 -2.95
CA VAL A 81 1.67 5.23 -2.59
C VAL A 81 0.78 6.46 -2.60
N ARG A 82 -0.33 6.40 -3.33
CA ARG A 82 -1.21 7.56 -3.57
C ARG A 82 -2.69 7.20 -3.34
N PRO A 83 -3.11 6.99 -2.08
CA PRO A 83 -4.50 6.70 -1.77
C PRO A 83 -5.36 7.96 -1.96
N HIS A 84 -6.68 7.77 -2.03
CA HIS A 84 -7.63 8.88 -1.94
C HIS A 84 -7.52 9.59 -0.59
N ARG A 85 -7.91 10.86 -0.51
CA ARG A 85 -7.85 11.67 0.72
C ARG A 85 -8.58 11.03 1.90
N ASP A 86 -9.83 10.59 1.72
CA ASP A 86 -10.59 9.93 2.79
C ASP A 86 -9.93 8.63 3.30
N VAL A 87 -9.28 7.89 2.38
CA VAL A 87 -8.49 6.70 2.73
C VAL A 87 -7.25 7.10 3.53
N ASP A 88 -6.59 8.20 3.15
CA ASP A 88 -5.43 8.76 3.85
C ASP A 88 -5.76 9.21 5.28
N GLU A 89 -6.89 9.88 5.46
CA GLU A 89 -7.37 10.33 6.78
C GLU A 89 -7.65 9.13 7.69
N ARG A 90 -8.30 8.09 7.16
CA ARG A 90 -8.54 6.86 7.93
C ARG A 90 -7.24 6.10 8.24
N LEU A 91 -6.28 6.10 7.31
CA LEU A 91 -4.94 5.55 7.54
C LEU A 91 -4.20 6.31 8.65
N ALA A 92 -4.35 7.63 8.75
CA ALA A 92 -3.75 8.44 9.80
C ALA A 92 -4.28 8.05 11.18
N VAL A 93 -5.60 7.87 11.31
CA VAL A 93 -6.24 7.40 12.55
C VAL A 93 -5.72 6.02 12.93
N LEU A 94 -5.74 5.06 12.00
CA LEU A 94 -5.25 3.70 12.28
C LEU A 94 -3.75 3.68 12.61
N ALA A 95 -2.93 4.48 11.93
CA ALA A 95 -1.51 4.57 12.24
C ALA A 95 -1.29 5.00 13.70
N ALA A 96 -2.02 6.01 14.18
CA ALA A 96 -1.96 6.45 15.56
C ALA A 96 -2.47 5.38 16.55
N GLU A 97 -3.59 4.71 16.24
CA GLU A 97 -4.14 3.61 17.05
C GLU A 97 -3.15 2.44 17.18
N HIS A 98 -2.35 2.18 16.15
CA HIS A 98 -1.31 1.14 16.14
C HIS A 98 0.06 1.63 16.63
N GLY A 99 0.16 2.85 17.18
CA GLY A 99 1.41 3.37 17.75
C GLY A 99 2.46 3.82 16.73
N PHE A 100 2.04 4.21 15.53
CA PHE A 100 2.92 4.76 14.50
C PHE A 100 2.78 6.28 14.41
N ASP A 101 3.88 7.00 14.61
CA ASP A 101 3.93 8.46 14.44
C ASP A 101 3.84 8.92 12.98
N ARG A 102 3.99 7.99 12.02
CA ARG A 102 4.07 8.29 10.59
C ARG A 102 3.36 7.24 9.75
N ILE A 103 2.46 7.70 8.88
CA ILE A 103 1.71 6.87 7.93
C ILE A 103 2.62 5.96 7.08
N PRO A 104 3.76 6.42 6.50
CA PRO A 104 4.61 5.54 5.71
C PRO A 104 5.13 4.30 6.44
N ALA A 105 5.36 4.38 7.76
CA ALA A 105 5.79 3.24 8.56
C ALA A 105 4.65 2.24 8.77
N TYR A 106 3.44 2.75 9.04
CA TYR A 106 2.24 1.91 9.12
C TYR A 106 1.90 1.25 7.77
N LEU A 107 2.03 1.98 6.67
CA LEU A 107 1.82 1.45 5.31
C LEU A 107 2.76 0.29 4.99
N GLU A 108 4.02 0.35 5.43
CA GLU A 108 4.97 -0.76 5.26
C GLU A 108 4.43 -2.06 5.89
N VAL A 109 3.91 -1.97 7.12
CA VAL A 109 3.33 -3.11 7.86
C VAL A 109 2.11 -3.67 7.15
N VAL A 110 1.17 -2.81 6.75
CA VAL A 110 -0.05 -3.22 6.04
C VAL A 110 0.31 -3.94 4.73
N LEU A 111 1.25 -3.39 3.97
CA LEU A 111 1.67 -3.97 2.69
C LEU A 111 2.41 -5.30 2.86
N ALA A 112 3.26 -5.42 3.88
CA ALA A 112 3.96 -6.65 4.20
C ALA A 112 2.99 -7.76 4.64
N ALA A 113 2.02 -7.44 5.50
CA ALA A 113 0.97 -8.36 5.93
C ALA A 113 0.12 -8.82 4.73
N HIS A 114 -0.28 -7.89 3.85
CA HIS A 114 -1.09 -8.20 2.66
C HIS A 114 -0.42 -9.20 1.71
N VAL A 115 0.91 -9.18 1.61
CA VAL A 115 1.66 -10.13 0.78
C VAL A 115 2.12 -11.39 1.53
N GLY A 116 1.71 -11.55 2.79
CA GLY A 116 2.09 -12.66 3.65
C GLY A 116 3.58 -12.70 3.96
N LEU A 117 4.16 -11.53 4.28
CA LEU A 117 5.53 -11.35 4.77
C LEU A 117 5.58 -10.37 5.96
N PRO A 118 4.70 -10.49 6.98
CA PRO A 118 4.64 -9.53 8.09
C PRO A 118 5.98 -9.40 8.85
N GLU A 119 6.79 -10.45 8.88
CA GLU A 119 8.12 -10.49 9.51
C GLU A 119 9.14 -9.55 8.86
N LEU A 120 8.90 -9.12 7.62
CA LEU A 120 9.76 -8.18 6.89
C LEU A 120 9.36 -6.71 7.11
N ALA A 121 8.29 -6.45 7.86
CA ALA A 121 7.89 -5.11 8.21
C ALA A 121 8.71 -4.56 9.38
N ARG A 122 8.99 -3.27 9.35
CA ARG A 122 9.51 -2.56 10.51
C ARG A 122 8.50 -2.58 11.68
N LYS A 123 9.00 -2.84 12.88
CA LYS A 123 8.23 -2.73 14.14
C LYS A 123 7.94 -1.26 14.51
N PRO A 124 6.83 -0.96 15.20
CA PRO A 124 6.57 0.38 15.71
C PRO A 124 7.68 0.82 16.69
N ALA A 125 7.95 2.12 16.73
CA ALA A 125 8.88 2.68 17.70
C ALA A 125 8.27 2.53 19.10
N GLY A 126 8.85 1.65 19.93
CA GLY A 126 8.32 1.33 21.26
C GLY A 126 8.11 -0.17 21.51
N GLU A 127 8.19 -1.01 20.47
CA GLU A 127 8.34 -2.46 20.64
C GLU A 127 9.81 -2.81 20.91
N GLU A 128 10.43 -2.12 21.89
CA GLU A 128 11.61 -2.68 22.55
C GLU A 128 11.17 -4.01 23.13
N VAL A 129 11.88 -5.04 22.70
CA VAL A 129 11.61 -6.42 23.02
C VAL A 129 11.49 -6.53 24.54
N LEU A 130 10.28 -6.76 25.05
CA LEU A 130 10.07 -7.46 26.31
C LEU A 130 10.64 -8.86 26.09
N GLN A 131 11.97 -8.97 26.07
CA GLN A 131 12.65 -10.19 26.45
C GLN A 131 12.32 -10.33 27.93
N LEU A 132 11.20 -11.00 28.20
CA LEU A 132 11.01 -11.71 29.46
C LEU A 132 12.20 -12.66 29.58
N ALA A 133 13.27 -12.16 30.20
CA ALA A 133 14.28 -12.98 30.80
C ALA A 133 13.57 -13.78 31.90
N MET A 134 13.40 -15.07 31.60
CA MET A 134 13.21 -16.13 32.58
C MET A 134 14.36 -16.11 33.59
#